data_AF-A0A066XBU3-F1
#
_entry.id   AF-A0A066XBU3-F1
#
_cell.length_a   1.000
_cell.length_b   1.000
_cell.length_c   1.000
_cell.angle_alpha   90.00
_cell.angle_beta   90.00
_cell.angle_gamma   90.00
#
_symmetry.space_group_name_H-M   'P 1'
#
loop_
_entity.id
_entity.type
_entity.pdbx_description
1 polymer ?
#
loop_
_entity_poly.entity_id
_entity_poly.type
_entity_poly.pdbx_seq_one_letter_code
_entity_poly.pdbx_strand_id
1 'polypeptide(L)'
;MARPLMSKFINPSIDADTPKAPTWNPGFSVEPGTPQWFSITTPQRSGDLRKYQGLWNPQEGDEDWDHDTRRLLFTKVGKRLDDMNVTIAENSKRIQSLEAQLDRMTKQKKGKVTVDPNTRFANIESIMIAKEKAAKEVAKEAAVKAAKKAAKAVADAEKALLAAEAAKAAAEAEAIS
;
A
#
# COMPACT_ATOMS: atom_id res chain seq x y z
N MET A 1 17.05 -6.28 30.55
CA MET A 1 16.53 -6.83 29.27
C MET A 1 15.47 -7.86 29.60
N ALA A 2 14.19 -7.55 29.36
CA ALA A 2 13.08 -8.42 29.71
C ALA A 2 12.72 -9.32 28.51
N ARG A 3 12.68 -10.64 28.72
CA ARG A 3 12.17 -11.60 27.74
C ARG A 3 10.63 -11.51 27.74
N PRO A 4 9.96 -11.46 26.58
CA PRO A 4 8.50 -11.44 26.56
C PRO A 4 7.96 -12.76 27.11
N LEU A 5 6.90 -12.64 27.91
CA LEU A 5 6.16 -13.72 28.54
C LEU A 5 5.43 -14.53 27.44
N MET A 6 6.15 -15.45 26.80
CA MET A 6 5.53 -16.43 25.90
C MET A 6 4.62 -17.33 26.75
N SER A 7 3.31 -17.11 26.61
CA SER A 7 2.25 -17.94 27.18
C SER A 7 2.45 -19.40 26.78
N LYS A 8 2.54 -20.31 27.76
CA LYS A 8 2.64 -21.77 27.57
C LYS A 8 1.36 -22.41 26.99
N PHE A 9 0.39 -21.61 26.54
CA PHE A 9 -0.95 -22.06 26.17
C PHE A 9 -1.35 -21.79 24.72
N ILE A 10 -0.46 -21.22 23.89
CA ILE A 10 -0.77 -20.92 22.47
C ILE A 10 -0.17 -21.95 21.49
N ASN A 11 0.72 -22.81 21.95
CA ASN A 11 1.08 -24.02 21.20
C ASN A 11 0.61 -25.22 22.01
N PRO A 12 -0.64 -25.71 21.84
CA PRO A 12 -0.81 -27.14 22.01
C PRO A 12 0.21 -27.77 21.07
N SER A 13 1.12 -28.57 21.65
CA SER A 13 1.85 -29.57 20.92
C SER A 13 0.89 -30.17 19.90
N ILE A 14 1.16 -29.96 18.62
CA ILE A 14 0.47 -30.67 17.55
C ILE A 14 0.87 -32.13 17.74
N ASP A 15 0.02 -32.80 18.51
CA ASP A 15 -0.42 -34.17 18.41
C ASP A 15 0.69 -35.21 18.21
N ALA A 16 1.13 -35.76 19.34
CA ALA A 16 1.75 -37.07 19.40
C ALA A 16 0.79 -38.22 18.97
N ASP A 17 -0.47 -37.93 18.67
CA ASP A 17 -1.52 -38.92 18.33
C ASP A 17 -2.34 -38.57 17.08
N THR A 18 -1.85 -37.68 16.19
CA THR A 18 -2.43 -37.65 14.84
C THR A 18 -1.92 -38.87 14.09
N PRO A 19 -2.80 -39.76 13.55
CA PRO A 19 -2.33 -40.80 12.66
C PRO A 19 -1.62 -40.10 11.52
N LYS A 20 -0.30 -40.25 11.47
CA LYS A 20 0.53 -39.77 10.36
C LYS A 20 -0.18 -40.23 9.10
N ALA A 21 -0.58 -39.28 8.24
CA ALA A 21 -1.22 -39.62 6.98
C ALA A 21 -0.41 -40.75 6.36
N PRO A 22 -1.04 -41.87 5.94
CA PRO A 22 -0.29 -42.94 5.31
C PRO A 22 0.52 -42.27 4.24
N THR A 23 1.85 -42.42 4.32
CA THR A 23 2.73 -41.89 3.29
C THR A 23 2.17 -42.46 2.01
N TRP A 24 1.56 -41.61 1.18
CA TRP A 24 1.14 -42.03 -0.14
C TRP A 24 2.43 -42.33 -0.86
N ASN A 25 2.84 -43.58 -0.76
CA ASN A 25 3.92 -44.18 -1.47
C ASN A 25 3.20 -44.84 -2.63
N PRO A 26 3.23 -44.25 -3.84
CA PRO A 26 2.56 -44.82 -4.99
C PRO A 26 3.28 -46.10 -5.40
N GLY A 27 3.12 -47.19 -4.64
CA GLY A 27 3.42 -48.56 -5.05
C GLY A 27 4.76 -48.85 -5.75
N PHE A 28 5.78 -48.00 -5.63
CA PHE A 28 7.07 -48.14 -6.33
C PHE A 28 8.24 -48.21 -5.35
N SER A 29 8.07 -48.85 -4.19
CA SER A 29 9.20 -49.23 -3.34
C SER A 29 9.04 -50.64 -2.78
N VAL A 30 8.80 -51.59 -3.67
CA VAL A 30 9.71 -52.73 -3.68
C VAL A 30 10.83 -52.22 -4.56
N GLU A 31 12.05 -52.08 -4.06
CA GLU A 31 13.19 -52.14 -4.97
C GLU A 31 13.16 -53.59 -5.48
N PRO A 32 12.65 -53.90 -6.70
CA PRO A 32 13.01 -55.18 -7.27
C PRO A 32 14.53 -55.14 -7.31
N GLY A 33 15.20 -56.22 -6.87
CA GLY A 33 16.65 -56.34 -6.93
C GLY A 33 17.13 -56.00 -8.33
N THR A 34 17.36 -54.71 -8.55
CA THR A 34 17.76 -54.13 -9.81
C THR A 34 19.23 -54.42 -9.74
N PRO A 35 19.70 -55.33 -10.59
CA PRO A 35 21.06 -55.77 -10.44
C PRO A 35 21.93 -54.51 -10.60
N GLN A 36 22.90 -54.37 -9.71
CA GLN A 36 23.58 -53.13 -9.29
C GLN A 36 24.24 -52.33 -10.44
N TRP A 37 24.16 -52.83 -11.68
CA TRP A 37 24.69 -52.28 -12.91
C TRP A 37 23.71 -51.36 -13.68
N PHE A 38 22.43 -51.21 -13.30
CA PHE A 38 21.52 -50.25 -13.96
C PHE A 38 20.56 -49.49 -13.03
N SER A 39 20.84 -48.22 -12.77
CA SER A 39 19.92 -47.26 -12.15
C SER A 39 19.30 -46.33 -13.20
N ILE A 40 18.02 -46.54 -13.55
CA ILE A 40 17.28 -45.61 -14.41
C ILE A 40 16.82 -44.43 -13.55
N THR A 41 17.55 -43.31 -13.63
CA THR A 41 17.14 -42.05 -12.98
C THR A 41 16.22 -41.26 -13.90
N THR A 42 15.19 -40.63 -13.34
CA THR A 42 14.28 -39.74 -14.08
C THR A 42 15.09 -38.66 -14.82
N PRO A 43 14.98 -38.57 -16.17
CA PRO A 43 15.75 -37.62 -16.94
C PRO A 43 15.27 -36.20 -16.62
N GLN A 44 16.21 -35.32 -16.26
CA GLN A 44 15.90 -33.91 -15.98
C GLN A 44 16.22 -32.99 -17.17
N ARG A 45 17.12 -33.42 -18.07
CA ARG A 45 17.58 -32.64 -19.22
C ARG A 45 17.59 -33.50 -20.48
N SER A 46 17.56 -32.87 -21.66
CA SER A 46 17.65 -33.59 -22.94
C SER A 46 18.92 -34.43 -23.08
N GLY A 47 20.04 -34.00 -22.47
CA GLY A 47 21.30 -34.75 -22.44
C GLY A 47 21.22 -36.08 -21.69
N ASP A 48 20.34 -36.19 -20.69
CA ASP A 48 20.18 -37.43 -19.92
C ASP A 48 19.44 -38.50 -20.73
N LEU A 49 18.47 -38.10 -21.56
CA LEU A 49 17.77 -39.01 -22.47
C LEU A 49 18.71 -39.66 -23.49
N ARG A 50 19.77 -38.97 -23.91
CA ARG A 50 20.77 -39.52 -24.84
C ARG A 50 21.56 -40.65 -24.22
N LYS A 51 21.80 -40.63 -22.90
CA LYS A 51 22.47 -41.72 -22.18
C LYS A 51 21.62 -42.99 -22.20
N TYR A 52 20.30 -42.81 -22.14
CA TYR A 52 19.35 -43.91 -22.17
C TYR A 52 19.03 -44.39 -23.58
N GLN A 53 19.27 -43.60 -24.63
CA GLN A 53 18.92 -43.95 -26.02
C GLN A 53 19.48 -45.33 -26.45
N GLY A 54 20.69 -45.68 -26.01
CA GLY A 54 21.29 -47.00 -26.30
C GLY A 54 20.61 -48.18 -25.59
N LEU A 55 19.90 -47.94 -24.48
CA LEU A 55 19.11 -48.95 -23.76
C LEU A 55 17.80 -49.29 -24.47
N TRP A 56 17.31 -48.39 -25.34
CA TRP A 56 16.07 -48.55 -26.10
C TRP A 56 16.32 -48.98 -27.55
N ASN A 57 17.54 -49.41 -27.86
CA ASN A 57 17.79 -50.16 -29.09
C ASN A 57 17.25 -51.58 -28.88
N PRO A 58 16.22 -52.00 -29.64
CA PRO A 58 15.69 -53.34 -29.53
C PRO A 58 16.79 -54.33 -29.83
N GLN A 59 16.78 -55.44 -29.09
CA GLN A 59 17.58 -56.60 -29.40
C GLN A 59 17.01 -57.22 -30.69
N GLU A 60 17.86 -57.80 -31.54
CA GLU A 60 17.44 -58.39 -32.81
C GLU A 60 16.23 -59.33 -32.61
N GLY A 61 15.07 -58.95 -33.17
CA GLY A 61 13.84 -59.75 -33.12
C GLY A 61 12.62 -59.08 -32.46
N ASP A 62 12.80 -58.03 -31.65
CA ASP A 62 11.71 -57.36 -30.91
C ASP A 62 11.41 -55.96 -31.48
N GLU A 63 10.93 -55.88 -32.73
CA GLU A 63 10.65 -54.61 -33.39
C GLU A 63 9.19 -54.16 -33.24
N ASP A 64 8.84 -53.58 -32.10
CA ASP A 64 7.54 -52.90 -31.94
C ASP A 64 7.53 -51.48 -32.59
N TRP A 65 8.71 -50.86 -32.78
CA TRP A 65 8.84 -49.46 -33.22
C TRP A 65 10.00 -49.24 -34.21
N ASP A 66 9.71 -48.52 -35.30
CA ASP A 66 10.71 -48.06 -36.27
C ASP A 66 11.78 -47.15 -35.61
N HIS A 67 13.04 -47.29 -36.03
CA HIS A 67 14.18 -46.55 -35.49
C HIS A 67 13.96 -45.03 -35.51
N ASP A 68 13.38 -44.53 -36.60
CA ASP A 68 13.18 -43.09 -36.79
C ASP A 68 12.09 -42.54 -35.87
N THR A 69 11.04 -43.32 -35.61
CA THR A 69 9.97 -42.93 -34.67
C THR A 69 10.50 -42.82 -33.25
N ARG A 70 11.35 -43.75 -32.81
CA ARG A 70 12.00 -43.72 -31.48
C ARG A 70 12.89 -42.51 -31.33
N ARG A 71 13.76 -42.25 -32.31
CA ARG A 71 14.61 -41.06 -32.32
C ARG A 71 13.80 -39.76 -32.26
N LEU A 72 12.67 -39.70 -32.99
CA LEU A 72 11.79 -38.54 -32.98
C LEU A 72 11.12 -38.35 -31.61
N LEU A 73 10.72 -39.42 -30.93
CA LEU A 73 10.17 -39.33 -29.57
C LEU A 73 11.20 -38.79 -28.58
N PHE A 74 12.40 -39.36 -28.54
CA PHE A 74 13.44 -38.90 -27.61
C PHE A 74 13.83 -37.43 -27.84
N THR A 75 13.88 -37.00 -29.12
CA THR A 75 14.14 -35.60 -29.43
C THR A 75 12.98 -34.68 -29.02
N LYS A 76 11.72 -35.10 -29.19
CA LYS A 76 10.55 -34.35 -28.71
C LYS A 76 10.51 -34.24 -27.18
N VAL A 77 10.72 -35.36 -26.48
CA VAL A 77 10.75 -35.38 -25.01
C VAL A 77 11.90 -34.52 -24.50
N GLY A 78 13.09 -34.63 -25.10
CA GLY A 78 14.23 -33.80 -24.74
C GLY A 78 13.97 -32.31 -24.90
N LYS A 79 13.39 -31.89 -26.03
CA LYS A 79 13.00 -30.49 -26.24
C LYS A 79 12.01 -30.02 -25.17
N ARG A 80 11.00 -30.84 -24.86
CA ARG A 80 10.01 -30.49 -23.82
C ARG A 80 10.62 -30.35 -22.43
N LEU A 81 11.57 -31.22 -22.05
CA LEU A 81 12.30 -31.07 -20.78
C LEU A 81 13.07 -29.75 -20.73
N ASP A 82 13.76 -29.42 -21.81
CA ASP A 82 14.54 -28.18 -21.87
C ASP A 82 13.64 -26.93 -21.82
N ASP A 83 12.52 -26.94 -22.57
CA ASP A 83 11.52 -25.85 -22.52
C ASP A 83 10.97 -25.67 -21.10
N MET A 84 10.60 -26.76 -20.42
CA MET A 84 10.12 -26.70 -19.03
C MET A 84 11.19 -26.13 -18.09
N ASN A 85 12.44 -26.56 -18.22
CA ASN A 85 13.54 -26.04 -17.41
C ASN A 85 13.74 -24.54 -17.61
N VAL A 86 13.60 -24.03 -18.84
CA VAL A 86 13.62 -22.59 -19.12
C VAL A 86 12.49 -21.88 -18.39
N THR A 87 11.25 -22.39 -18.48
CA THR A 87 10.11 -21.76 -17.77
C THR A 87 10.26 -21.78 -16.26
N ILE A 88 10.83 -22.84 -15.69
CA ILE A 88 11.10 -22.96 -14.25
C ILE A 88 12.17 -21.93 -13.84
N ALA A 89 13.22 -21.77 -14.64
CA ALA A 89 14.26 -20.78 -14.41
C ALA A 89 13.69 -19.35 -14.45
N GLU A 90 12.87 -19.03 -15.45
CA GLU A 90 12.19 -17.73 -15.56
C GLU A 90 11.28 -17.45 -14.37
N ASN A 91 10.47 -18.43 -13.97
CA ASN A 91 9.57 -18.33 -12.82
C ASN A 91 10.35 -18.13 -11.52
N SER A 92 11.44 -18.88 -11.32
CA SER A 92 12.29 -18.74 -10.13
C SER A 92 12.91 -17.34 -10.04
N LYS A 93 13.38 -16.80 -11.17
CA LYS A 93 13.91 -15.43 -11.25
C LYS A 93 12.83 -14.39 -10.94
N ARG A 94 11.61 -14.60 -11.43
CA ARG A 94 10.48 -13.71 -11.14
C ARG A 94 10.12 -13.74 -9.66
N ILE A 95 10.04 -14.92 -9.05
CA ILE A 95 9.80 -15.08 -7.60
C ILE A 95 10.86 -14.31 -6.80
N GLN A 96 12.15 -14.54 -7.07
CA GLN A 96 13.24 -13.83 -6.39
C GLN A 96 13.13 -12.31 -6.53
N SER A 97 12.73 -11.82 -7.71
CA SER A 97 12.56 -10.39 -7.93
C SER A 97 11.39 -9.80 -7.12
N LEU A 98 10.29 -10.54 -7.00
CA LEU A 98 9.11 -10.14 -6.23
C LEU A 98 9.40 -10.20 -4.73
N GLU A 99 10.07 -11.24 -4.25
CA GLU A 99 10.55 -11.36 -2.88
C GLU A 99 11.47 -10.19 -2.53
N ALA A 100 12.41 -9.83 -3.40
CA ALA A 100 13.28 -8.67 -3.20
C ALA A 100 12.50 -7.35 -3.13
N GLN A 101 11.42 -7.19 -3.90
CA GLN A 101 10.54 -6.01 -3.82
C GLN A 101 9.76 -5.97 -2.51
N LEU A 102 9.18 -7.10 -2.10
CA LEU A 102 8.49 -7.24 -0.82
C LEU A 102 9.44 -6.96 0.34
N ASP A 103 10.67 -7.46 0.28
CA ASP A 103 11.72 -7.19 1.26
C ASP A 103 12.03 -5.70 1.37
N ARG A 104 12.12 -4.98 0.23
CA ARG A 104 12.34 -3.53 0.23
C ARG A 104 11.16 -2.79 0.83
N MET A 105 9.93 -3.19 0.51
CA MET A 105 8.72 -2.55 1.02
C MET A 105 8.48 -2.83 2.51
N THR A 106 8.72 -4.06 2.96
CA THR A 106 8.56 -4.45 4.37
C THR A 106 9.63 -3.83 5.27
N LYS A 107 10.87 -3.67 4.76
CA LYS A 107 11.97 -3.01 5.50
C LYS A 107 11.79 -1.49 5.60
N GLN A 108 10.92 -0.88 4.80
CA GLN A 108 10.54 0.54 4.94
C GLN A 108 9.58 0.70 6.12
N LYS A 109 10.10 0.62 7.35
CA LYS A 109 9.35 1.03 8.54
C LYS A 109 8.92 2.49 8.35
N LYS A 110 7.61 2.76 8.39
CA LYS A 110 7.09 4.13 8.44
C LYS A 110 7.79 4.84 9.60
N GLY A 111 8.54 5.90 9.30
CA GLY A 111 9.20 6.71 10.31
C GLY A 111 8.15 7.13 11.33
N LYS A 112 8.44 6.94 12.62
CA LYS A 112 7.59 7.47 13.68
C LYS A 112 7.58 8.98 13.51
N VAL A 113 6.46 9.54 13.06
CA VAL A 113 6.30 10.98 12.99
C VAL A 113 6.23 11.47 14.43
N THR A 114 7.31 12.05 14.93
CA THR A 114 7.32 12.73 16.22
C THR A 114 6.56 14.04 16.03
N VAL A 115 5.24 13.98 16.16
CA VAL A 115 4.40 15.18 16.21
C VAL A 115 4.65 15.82 17.58
N ASP A 116 5.30 16.99 17.59
CA ASP A 116 5.42 17.79 18.81
C ASP A 116 4.00 18.18 19.26
N PRO A 117 3.55 17.80 20.47
CA PRO A 117 2.21 18.12 20.95
C PRO A 117 1.90 19.63 20.94
N ASN A 118 2.91 20.50 21.00
CA ASN A 118 2.73 21.95 20.96
C ASN A 118 2.33 22.47 19.57
N THR A 119 2.39 21.67 18.49
CA THR A 119 1.88 22.09 17.18
C THR A 119 0.37 21.93 17.06
N ARG A 120 -0.29 21.19 17.97
CA ARG A 120 -1.77 21.05 17.98
C ARG A 120 -2.47 22.19 18.70
N PHE A 121 -1.75 22.95 19.51
CA PHE A 121 -2.31 24.01 20.34
C PHE A 121 -1.79 25.39 19.88
N ALA A 122 -2.61 26.42 20.09
CA ALA A 122 -2.19 27.80 19.84
C ALA A 122 -1.19 28.25 20.92
N ASN A 123 -0.06 28.80 20.49
CA ASN A 123 0.95 29.36 21.41
C ASN A 123 0.40 30.59 22.13
N ILE A 124 0.84 30.81 23.37
CA ILE A 124 0.42 31.96 24.21
C ILE A 124 0.63 33.28 23.48
N GLU A 125 1.76 33.43 22.77
CA GLU A 125 2.07 34.61 21.96
C GLU A 125 1.02 34.86 20.86
N SER A 126 0.58 33.80 20.17
CA SER A 126 -0.44 33.90 19.13
C SER A 126 -1.80 34.34 19.69
N ILE A 127 -2.13 33.88 20.89
CA ILE A 127 -3.36 34.27 21.61
C ILE A 127 -3.29 35.75 22.01
N MET A 128 -2.15 36.22 22.50
CA MET A 128 -1.96 37.63 22.88
C MET A 128 -2.08 38.55 21.67
N ILE A 129 -1.40 38.22 20.56
CA ILE A 129 -1.49 39.00 19.31
C ILE A 129 -2.93 39.04 18.79
N ALA A 130 -3.65 37.91 18.84
CA ALA A 130 -5.05 37.87 18.42
C ALA A 130 -5.95 38.75 19.30
N LYS A 131 -5.75 38.74 20.63
CA LYS A 131 -6.47 39.62 21.55
C LYS A 131 -6.23 41.10 21.27
N GLU A 132 -4.97 41.48 21.03
CA GLU A 132 -4.63 42.87 20.70
C GLU A 132 -5.22 43.32 19.37
N LYS A 133 -5.20 42.45 18.35
CA LYS A 133 -5.82 42.72 17.05
C LYS A 133 -7.33 42.89 17.19
N ALA A 134 -7.99 41.98 17.89
CA ALA A 134 -9.43 42.07 18.14
C ALA A 134 -9.80 43.36 18.89
N ALA A 135 -9.04 43.76 19.91
CA ALA A 135 -9.26 45.01 20.63
C ALA A 135 -9.11 46.24 19.73
N LYS A 136 -8.11 46.25 18.84
CA LYS A 136 -7.89 47.33 17.86
C LYS A 136 -9.03 47.43 16.85
N GLU A 137 -9.57 46.30 16.38
CA GLU A 137 -10.69 46.31 15.44
C GLU A 137 -11.99 46.80 16.09
N VAL A 138 -12.29 46.35 17.32
CA VAL A 138 -13.45 46.84 18.08
C VAL A 138 -13.37 48.34 18.32
N ALA A 139 -12.18 48.87 18.67
CA ALA A 139 -11.98 50.30 18.85
C ALA A 139 -12.19 51.10 17.54
N LYS A 140 -11.70 50.58 16.40
CA LYS A 140 -11.91 51.19 15.08
C LYS A 140 -13.39 51.20 14.70
N GLU A 141 -14.09 50.08 14.90
CA GLU A 141 -15.52 50.00 14.63
C GLU A 141 -16.34 50.94 15.50
N ALA A 142 -15.99 51.07 16.79
CA ALA A 142 -16.63 52.01 17.71
C ALA A 142 -16.40 53.46 17.28
N ALA A 143 -15.18 53.82 16.85
CA ALA A 143 -14.86 55.15 16.34
C ALA A 143 -15.65 55.48 15.05
N VAL A 144 -15.75 54.53 14.11
CA VAL A 144 -16.55 54.70 12.87
C VAL A 144 -18.03 54.87 13.19
N LYS A 145 -18.57 54.07 14.13
CA LYS A 145 -19.97 54.19 14.59
C LYS A 145 -20.21 55.54 15.28
N ALA A 146 -19.27 56.03 16.08
CA ALA A 146 -19.35 57.33 16.74
C ALA A 146 -19.31 58.49 15.72
N ALA A 147 -18.41 58.44 14.73
CA ALA A 147 -18.33 59.44 13.67
C ALA A 147 -19.61 59.48 12.83
N LYS A 148 -20.18 58.32 12.49
CA LYS A 148 -21.46 58.25 11.77
C LYS A 148 -22.63 58.81 12.59
N LYS A 149 -22.66 58.59 13.90
CA LYS A 149 -23.66 59.17 14.81
C LYS A 149 -23.52 60.69 14.91
N ALA A 150 -22.28 61.19 15.00
CA ALA A 150 -22.00 62.62 15.04
C ALA A 150 -22.42 63.32 13.73
N ALA A 151 -22.08 62.74 12.57
CA ALA A 151 -22.49 63.27 11.27
C ALA A 151 -24.03 63.31 11.12
N LYS A 152 -24.73 62.29 11.62
CA LYS A 152 -26.20 62.29 11.64
C LYS A 152 -26.77 63.41 12.52
N ALA A 153 -26.20 63.61 13.71
CA ALA A 153 -26.65 64.68 14.62
C ALA A 153 -26.41 66.09 14.05
N VAL A 154 -25.29 66.31 13.34
CA VAL A 154 -25.03 67.59 12.65
C VAL A 154 -26.03 67.82 11.52
N ALA A 155 -26.30 66.80 10.69
CA ALA A 155 -27.30 66.91 9.62
C ALA A 155 -28.72 67.15 10.16
N ASP A 156 -29.07 66.54 11.30
CA ASP A 156 -30.35 66.77 11.96
C ASP A 156 -30.44 68.20 12.55
N ALA A 157 -29.32 68.75 13.05
CA ALA A 157 -29.24 70.14 13.55
C ALA A 157 -29.31 71.18 12.42
N GLU A 158 -28.64 70.95 11.29
CA GLU A 158 -28.70 71.82 10.11
C GLU A 158 -30.13 71.87 9.54
N LYS A 159 -30.82 70.72 9.48
CA LYS A 159 -32.24 70.67 9.09
C LYS A 159 -33.14 71.43 10.07
N ALA A 160 -32.85 71.37 11.37
CA ALA A 160 -33.60 72.11 12.38
C ALA A 160 -33.37 73.63 12.29
N LEU A 161 -32.16 74.07 11.96
CA LEU A 161 -31.84 75.48 11.72
C LEU A 161 -32.56 76.03 10.48
N LEU A 162 -32.56 75.29 9.37
CA LEU A 162 -33.30 75.67 8.17
C LEU A 162 -34.82 75.70 8.40
N ALA A 163 -35.35 74.79 9.22
CA ALA A 163 -36.76 74.81 9.61
C ALA A 163 -37.10 76.01 10.51
N ALA A 164 -36.20 76.41 11.42
CA ALA A 164 -36.37 77.58 12.26
C ALA A 164 -36.28 78.89 11.45
N GLU A 165 -35.40 78.95 10.46
CA GLU A 165 -35.28 80.10 9.56
C GLU A 165 -36.49 80.23 8.64
N ALA A 166 -37.03 79.11 8.13
CA ALA A 166 -38.29 79.08 7.40
C ALA A 166 -39.50 79.51 8.27
N ALA A 167 -39.53 79.11 9.55
CA ALA A 167 -40.57 79.54 10.49
C ALA A 167 -40.47 81.04 10.79
N LYS A 168 -39.26 81.60 10.85
CA LYS A 168 -39.04 83.03 11.04
C LYS A 168 -39.44 83.84 9.80
N ALA A 169 -39.16 83.34 8.60
CA ALA A 169 -39.63 83.95 7.35
C ALA A 169 -41.16 83.89 7.20
N ALA A 170 -41.81 82.83 7.68
CA ALA A 170 -43.27 82.76 7.72
C ALA A 170 -43.89 83.78 8.70
N ALA A 171 -43.26 84.01 9.86
CA ALA A 171 -43.70 85.01 10.83
C ALA A 171 -43.52 86.45 10.35
N GLU A 172 -42.47 86.75 9.57
CA GLU A 172 -42.27 88.08 8.95
C GLU A 172 -43.23 88.33 7.78
N ALA A 173 -43.70 87.29 7.08
CA ALA A 173 -44.71 87.42 6.02
C ALA A 173 -46.13 87.73 6.56
N GLU A 174 -46.46 87.32 7.78
CA GLU A 174 -47.74 87.67 8.44
C GLU A 174 -47.76 89.10 9.00
N ALA A 175 -46.61 89.75 9.18
CA ALA A 175 -46.52 91.12 9.73
C ALA A 175 -46.70 92.24 8.68
N ILE A 176 -46.87 91.90 7.40
CA ILE A 176 -47.03 92.86 6.28
C ILE A 176 -48.45 92.81 5.67
N SER A 177 -49.35 91.98 6.21
CA SER A 177 -50.80 91.97 5.89
C SER A 177 -51.61 92.79 6.90
#